data_AF-A0A382J6E2-F1
#
_entry.id   AF-A0A382J6E2-F1
#
_cell.length_a   1.000
_cell.length_b   1.000
_cell.length_c   1.000
_cell.angle_alpha   90.00
_cell.angle_beta   90.00
_cell.angle_gamma   90.00
#
_symmetry.space_group_name_H-M   'P 1'
#
loop_
_entity.id
_entity.type
_entity.pdbx_description
1 polymer ?
#
loop_
_entity_poly.entity_id
_entity_poly.type
_entity_poly.pdbx_seq_one_letter_code
_entity_poly.pdbx_strand_id
1 'polypeptide(L)'
;MNWILDIPKNVKKVGVFVNEKIENIHSIARDLNLDFIQLHGHESADYCDQMIKPVIKVFRVGDDFDSNVLKDYQVAAFLFDTYRKGRSGGTGEIFNWDLIADL
;
A
#
# COMPACT_ATOMS: atom_id res chain seq x y z
N MET A 1 -7.85 -12.87 20.03
CA MET A 1 -8.12 -12.48 18.62
C MET A 1 -8.15 -13.74 17.74
N ASN A 2 -9.08 -14.67 17.97
CA ASN A 2 -9.07 -15.95 17.23
C ASN A 2 -9.77 -15.88 15.86
N TRP A 3 -10.69 -14.92 15.68
CA TRP A 3 -11.48 -14.82 14.44
C TRP A 3 -10.64 -14.59 13.17
N ILE A 4 -9.44 -14.00 13.30
CA ILE A 4 -8.54 -13.76 12.17
C ILE A 4 -8.01 -15.08 11.58
N LEU A 5 -7.87 -16.11 12.41
CA LEU A 5 -7.45 -17.45 12.00
C LEU A 5 -8.62 -18.24 11.38
N ASP A 6 -9.86 -17.87 11.71
CA ASP A 6 -11.09 -18.48 11.21
C ASP A 6 -11.55 -17.88 9.86
N ILE A 7 -10.80 -16.92 9.31
CA ILE A 7 -11.09 -16.34 7.99
C ILE A 7 -10.97 -17.44 6.91
N PRO A 8 -11.95 -17.56 5.99
CA PRO A 8 -11.89 -18.50 4.89
C PRO A 8 -10.60 -18.37 4.07
N LYS A 9 -9.98 -19.49 3.71
CA LYS A 9 -8.66 -19.50 3.01
C LYS A 9 -8.64 -18.80 1.66
N ASN A 10 -9.79 -18.60 1.03
CA ASN A 10 -9.94 -17.87 -0.23
C ASN A 10 -9.97 -16.34 -0.04
N VAL A 11 -10.10 -15.85 1.20
CA VAL A 11 -10.02 -14.42 1.51
C VAL A 11 -8.58 -14.08 1.90
N LYS A 12 -7.97 -13.17 1.15
CA LYS A 12 -6.60 -12.72 1.40
C LYS A 12 -6.55 -11.69 2.51
N LYS A 13 -5.62 -11.87 3.46
CA LYS A 13 -5.40 -10.96 4.58
C LYS A 13 -4.33 -9.93 4.23
N VAL A 14 -4.67 -8.66 4.37
CA VAL A 14 -3.76 -7.53 4.11
C VAL A 14 -3.56 -6.77 5.41
N GLY A 15 -2.30 -6.58 5.82
CA GLY A 15 -1.95 -5.66 6.91
C GLY A 15 -1.61 -4.30 6.36
N VAL A 16 -2.20 -3.23 6.91
CA VAL A 16 -1.95 -1.85 6.49
C VAL A 16 -1.04 -1.17 7.50
N PHE A 17 0.08 -0.64 7.03
CA PHE A 17 1.10 0.00 7.86
C PHE A 17 1.45 1.40 7.34
N VAL A 18 1.85 2.28 8.24
CA VAL A 18 2.23 3.67 7.93
C VAL A 18 3.53 4.01 8.66
N ASN A 19 4.65 4.06 7.93
CA ASN A 19 5.99 4.37 8.45
C ASN A 19 6.39 3.52 9.68
N GLU A 20 5.94 2.27 9.73
CA GLU A 20 6.23 1.37 10.85
C GLU A 20 7.66 0.81 10.73
N LYS A 21 8.20 0.23 11.80
CA LYS A 21 9.48 -0.47 11.76
C LYS A 21 9.34 -1.83 11.07
N ILE A 22 10.33 -2.20 10.27
CA ILE A 22 10.36 -3.45 9.50
C ILE A 22 10.17 -4.66 10.42
N GLU A 23 10.82 -4.67 11.59
CA GLU A 23 10.76 -5.78 12.55
C GLU A 23 9.34 -5.99 13.08
N ASN A 24 8.62 -4.89 13.33
CA ASN A 24 7.24 -4.91 13.80
C ASN A 24 6.31 -5.47 12.72
N ILE A 25 6.46 -4.98 11.48
CA ILE A 25 5.71 -5.50 10.32
C ILE A 25 5.95 -7.00 10.17
N HIS A 26 7.20 -7.45 10.26
CA HIS A 26 7.57 -8.85 10.12
C HIS A 26 7.03 -9.73 11.25
N SER A 27 6.97 -9.25 12.49
CA SER A 27 6.31 -9.97 13.58
C SER A 27 4.83 -10.12 13.30
N ILE A 28 4.13 -9.01 13.04
CA ILE A 28 2.69 -8.99 12.83
C ILE A 28 2.28 -9.84 11.62
N ALA A 29 3.05 -9.76 10.52
CA ALA A 29 2.79 -10.53 9.32
C ALA A 29 2.90 -12.04 9.54
N ARG A 30 3.81 -12.49 10.41
CA ARG A 30 3.93 -13.89 10.80
C ARG A 30 2.83 -14.30 11.77
N ASP A 31 2.63 -13.52 12.82
CA ASP A 31 1.69 -13.82 13.91
C ASP A 31 0.24 -13.90 13.40
N LEU A 32 -0.13 -13.04 12.45
CA LEU A 32 -1.46 -13.03 11.83
C LEU A 32 -1.52 -13.80 10.51
N ASN A 33 -0.40 -14.39 10.07
CA ASN A 33 -0.24 -15.07 8.78
C ASN A 33 -0.84 -14.27 7.61
N LEU A 34 -0.35 -13.04 7.42
CA LEU A 34 -0.81 -12.14 6.37
C LEU A 34 -0.39 -12.65 4.98
N ASP A 35 -1.23 -12.39 3.98
CA ASP A 35 -0.94 -12.66 2.57
C ASP A 35 -0.20 -11.50 1.90
N PHE A 36 -0.54 -10.26 2.26
CA PHE A 36 0.05 -9.04 1.71
C PHE A 36 0.37 -8.02 2.80
N ILE A 37 1.37 -7.18 2.52
CA ILE A 37 1.71 -5.99 3.30
C ILE A 37 1.36 -4.77 2.46
N GLN A 38 0.45 -3.93 2.95
CA GLN A 38 0.13 -2.65 2.34
C GLN A 38 0.88 -1.52 3.06
N LEU A 39 1.73 -0.82 2.32
CA LEU A 39 2.53 0.29 2.83
C LEU A 39 1.93 1.62 2.39
N HIS A 40 1.35 2.35 3.33
CA HIS A 40 0.60 3.59 3.07
C HIS A 40 1.39 4.86 3.45
N GLY A 41 2.58 4.73 4.05
CA GLY A 41 3.43 5.86 4.41
C GLY A 41 4.33 6.34 3.28
N HIS A 42 5.49 6.85 3.67
CA HIS A 42 6.54 7.38 2.80
C HIS A 42 7.68 6.37 2.60
N GLU A 43 7.37 5.08 2.67
CA GLU A 43 8.35 4.01 2.52
C GLU A 43 8.99 4.04 1.11
N SER A 44 10.32 3.96 1.06
CA SER A 44 11.10 3.91 -0.19
C SER A 44 11.01 2.55 -0.87
N ALA A 45 11.50 2.45 -2.11
CA ALA A 45 11.65 1.18 -2.82
C ALA A 45 12.48 0.16 -2.01
N ASP A 46 13.67 0.56 -1.54
CA ASP A 46 14.53 -0.28 -0.70
C ASP A 46 13.85 -0.76 0.58
N TYR A 47 12.95 0.05 1.15
CA TYR A 47 12.15 -0.36 2.29
C TYR A 47 11.13 -1.45 1.89
N CYS A 48 10.46 -1.28 0.75
CA CYS A 48 9.51 -2.26 0.23
C CYS A 48 10.18 -3.61 -0.06
N ASP A 49 11.40 -3.59 -0.60
CA ASP A 49 12.17 -4.80 -0.96
C ASP A 49 12.56 -5.65 0.25
N GLN A 50 12.60 -5.05 1.45
CA GLN A 50 12.91 -5.76 2.69
C GLN A 50 11.73 -6.56 3.25
N MET A 51 10.53 -6.40 2.70
CA MET A 51 9.32 -7.03 3.22
C MET A 51 9.28 -8.54 2.95
N ILE A 52 8.90 -9.32 3.97
CA ILE A 52 8.79 -10.79 3.87
C ILE A 52 7.53 -11.31 3.15
N LYS A 53 6.66 -10.41 2.68
CA LYS A 53 5.42 -10.72 1.95
C LYS A 53 5.27 -9.78 0.76
N PRO A 54 4.52 -10.17 -0.28
CA PRO A 54 4.22 -9.30 -1.40
C PRO A 54 3.64 -7.94 -0.95
N VAL A 55 4.19 -6.87 -1.49
CA VAL A 55 3.87 -5.50 -1.09
C VAL A 55 2.81 -4.89 -2.01
N ILE A 56 1.85 -4.20 -1.40
CA ILE A 56 0.95 -3.25 -2.06
C ILE A 56 1.43 -1.86 -1.66
N LYS A 57 2.06 -1.11 -2.57
CA LYS A 57 2.55 0.24 -2.26
C LYS A 57 1.49 1.27 -2.60
N VAL A 58 1.13 2.09 -1.62
CA VAL A 58 0.19 3.19 -1.84
C VAL A 58 0.94 4.45 -2.27
N PHE A 59 0.46 5.09 -3.33
CA PHE A 59 0.89 6.42 -3.75
C PHE A 59 -0.27 7.39 -3.64
N ARG A 60 0.01 8.53 -3.01
CA ARG A 60 -0.90 9.66 -2.96
C ARG A 60 -0.74 10.47 -4.24
N VAL A 61 -1.77 10.43 -5.08
CA VAL A 61 -1.74 11.12 -6.36
C VAL A 61 -2.49 12.43 -6.24
N GLY A 62 -1.78 13.51 -6.57
CA GLY A 62 -2.33 14.85 -6.76
C GLY A 62 -1.82 15.41 -8.10
N ASP A 63 -2.09 16.69 -8.34
CA ASP A 63 -1.78 17.33 -9.63
C ASP A 63 -0.27 17.30 -9.98
N ASP A 64 0.60 17.20 -8.97
CA ASP A 64 2.07 17.15 -9.12
C ASP A 64 2.67 15.73 -9.10
N PHE A 65 1.86 14.68 -9.22
CA PHE A 65 2.36 13.30 -9.18
C PHE A 65 3.10 12.92 -10.47
N ASP A 66 4.37 12.54 -10.34
CA ASP A 66 5.16 11.99 -11.43
C ASP A 66 5.16 10.45 -11.36
N SER A 67 4.54 9.80 -12.34
CA SER A 67 4.43 8.34 -12.42
C SER A 67 5.78 7.64 -12.66
N ASN A 68 6.84 8.36 -13.04
CA ASN A 68 8.18 7.78 -13.18
C ASN A 68 8.70 7.17 -11.88
N VAL A 69 8.28 7.71 -10.72
CA VAL A 69 8.66 7.16 -9.40
C VAL A 69 8.27 5.69 -9.24
N LEU A 70 7.24 5.24 -9.95
CA LEU A 70 6.74 3.86 -9.85
C LEU A 70 7.73 2.84 -10.39
N LYS A 71 8.61 3.25 -11.33
CA LYS A 71 9.63 2.38 -11.93
C LYS A 71 10.67 1.89 -10.93
N ASP A 72 10.85 2.65 -9.84
CA ASP A 72 11.81 2.31 -8.80
C ASP A 72 11.29 1.19 -7.87
N TYR A 73 9.98 0.93 -7.87
CA TYR A 73 9.35 0.01 -6.91
C TYR A 73 9.07 -1.36 -7.55
N GLN A 74 9.67 -2.42 -6.97
CA GLN A 74 9.40 -3.81 -7.34
C GLN A 74 8.37 -4.44 -6.40
N VAL A 75 7.11 -4.01 -6.56
CA VAL A 75 6.00 -4.41 -5.67
C VAL A 75 4.94 -5.23 -6.42
N ALA A 76 4.09 -5.94 -5.69
CA ALA A 76 3.05 -6.79 -6.28
C ALA A 76 1.89 -5.97 -6.85
N ALA A 77 1.61 -4.80 -6.29
CA ALA A 77 0.62 -3.87 -6.80
C ALA A 77 0.88 -2.44 -6.33
N PHE A 78 0.42 -1.48 -7.13
CA PHE A 78 0.27 -0.09 -6.73
C PHE A 78 -1.19 0.19 -6.37
N LEU A 79 -1.40 0.93 -5.29
CA LEU A 79 -2.71 1.47 -4.91
C LEU A 79 -2.63 2.99 -4.97
N PHE A 80 -3.44 3.62 -5.81
CA PHE A 80 -3.48 5.07 -5.93
C PHE A 80 -4.57 5.62 -5.03
N ASP A 81 -4.19 6.42 -4.04
CA ASP A 81 -5.10 7.13 -3.16
C ASP A 81 -5.10 8.62 -3.53
N THR A 82 -6.27 9.23 -3.63
CA THR A 82 -6.39 10.64 -4.02
C THR A 82 -5.95 11.55 -2.88
N TYR A 83 -4.98 12.43 -3.13
CA TYR A 83 -4.53 13.42 -2.14
C TYR A 83 -4.72 14.85 -2.66
N ARG A 84 -5.50 15.67 -1.93
CA ARG A 84 -5.50 17.13 -2.10
C ARG A 84 -5.14 17.83 -0.80
N LYS A 85 -4.24 18.81 -0.92
CA LYS A 85 -3.76 19.69 0.16
C LYS A 85 -4.97 20.41 0.77
N GLY A 86 -5.32 20.09 2.02
CA GLY A 86 -6.30 20.83 2.82
C GLY A 86 -7.74 20.30 2.85
N ARG A 87 -8.09 19.16 2.22
CA ARG A 87 -9.41 18.53 2.39
C ARG A 87 -9.30 17.00 2.42
N SER A 88 -9.68 16.40 3.54
CA SER A 88 -9.80 14.95 3.69
C SER A 88 -11.25 14.52 3.47
N GLY A 89 -11.50 13.68 2.45
CA GLY A 89 -12.74 12.93 2.26
C GLY A 89 -13.80 13.53 1.32
N GLY A 90 -14.30 12.70 0.40
CA GLY A 90 -15.66 12.78 -0.17
C GLY A 90 -16.03 14.00 -1.01
N THR A 91 -15.16 14.52 -1.87
CA THR A 91 -15.52 15.67 -2.73
C THR A 91 -16.28 15.30 -4.01
N GLY A 92 -16.38 14.02 -4.36
CA GLY A 92 -17.12 13.57 -5.55
C GLY A 92 -16.44 13.89 -6.89
N GLU A 93 -15.16 14.28 -6.88
CA GLU A 93 -14.38 14.52 -8.10
C GLU A 93 -13.43 13.36 -8.39
N ILE A 94 -13.47 12.90 -9.63
CA ILE A 94 -12.84 11.67 -10.12
C ILE A 94 -11.34 11.93 -10.32
N PHE A 95 -10.51 10.99 -9.83
CA PHE A 95 -9.09 10.91 -10.14
C PHE A 95 -8.84 11.07 -11.65
N ASN A 96 -7.89 11.92 -12.04
CA ASN A 96 -7.52 12.02 -13.45
C ASN A 96 -6.73 10.77 -13.87
N TRP A 97 -7.44 9.77 -14.40
CA TRP A 97 -6.88 8.50 -14.86
C TRP A 97 -5.81 8.67 -15.94
N ASP A 98 -5.82 9.79 -16.66
CA ASP A 98 -4.82 10.10 -17.69
C ASP A 98 -3.39 10.15 -17.11
N LEU A 99 -3.22 10.46 -15.81
CA LEU A 99 -1.91 10.51 -15.16
C LEU A 99 -1.22 9.13 -15.07
N ILE A 100 -1.99 8.05 -15.16
CA ILE A 100 -1.50 6.68 -15.06
C ILE A 100 -1.98 5.79 -16.22
N ALA A 101 -2.51 6.39 -17.29
CA ALA A 101 -3.09 5.65 -18.41
C ALA A 101 -2.04 4.81 -19.17
N ASP A 102 -0.76 5.20 -19.08
CA ASP A 102 0.36 4.57 -19.78
C ASP A 102 1.25 3.69 -18.87
N LEU A 103 0.79 3.31 -17.67
CA LEU A 103 1.51 2.40 -16.76
C LEU A 103 1.43 0.92 -17.18
#